data_AF-A0A645CS62-F1
#
_entry.id   AF-A0A645CS62-F1
#
_cell.length_a   1.000
_cell.length_b   1.000
_cell.length_c   1.000
_cell.angle_alpha   90.00
_cell.angle_beta   90.00
_cell.angle_gamma   90.00
#
_symmetry.space_group_name_H-M   'P 1'
#
loop_
_entity.id
_entity.type
_entity.pdbx_description
1 polymer ?
#
loop_
_entity_poly.entity_id
_entity_poly.type
_entity_poly.pdbx_seq_one_letter_code
_entity_poly.pdbx_strand_id
1 'polypeptide(L)'
;MPEALLGVASVGVLYATVRRSLRRWSDQGSHPLSARGAHWAAIAGAITFALTPVATLMFRFNNPDALLVFTMLLASYFTVRATENAGRKWLVFAGVAIGFGFLTKMLQAFLVLPALVVAYWFAAPATWKKKVVDLLTALGALIVSAGWYLAAVELTPASMRPYIGGSESNSILELIMSYNGLGRITGNENGSVGSQWGTTSILRMFDGVSGGMVSWLIPAALVLAAAAIVIAVRTWRRQLPNRRARVQSPAQALPAGFPPQ
;
A
#
# COMPACT_ATOMS: atom_id res chain seq x y z
N MET A 1 -5.55 -0.29 25.66
CA MET A 1 -4.53 -1.38 25.72
C MET A 1 -4.39 -2.10 24.39
N PRO A 2 -5.47 -2.43 23.65
CA PRO A 2 -5.35 -2.99 22.30
C PRO A 2 -4.50 -2.15 21.34
N GLU A 3 -4.53 -0.83 21.47
CA GLU A 3 -3.88 0.13 20.56
C GLU A 3 -2.36 0.09 20.68
N ALA A 4 -1.84 -0.03 21.91
CA ALA A 4 -0.41 -0.18 22.14
C ALA A 4 0.11 -1.50 21.53
N LEU A 5 -0.67 -2.59 21.65
CA LEU A 5 -0.34 -3.87 21.03
C LEU A 5 -0.37 -3.78 19.50
N LEU A 6 -1.35 -3.07 18.93
CA LEU A 6 -1.40 -2.78 17.49
C LEU A 6 -0.19 -1.94 17.03
N GLY A 7 0.29 -1.02 17.87
CA GLY A 7 1.52 -0.27 17.62
C GLY A 7 2.74 -1.17 17.54
N VAL A 8 2.95 -2.03 18.54
CA VAL A 8 4.05 -3.01 18.55
C VAL A 8 3.95 -3.97 17.36
N ALA A 9 2.74 -4.46 17.06
CA ALA A 9 2.51 -5.33 15.92
C ALA A 9 2.80 -4.62 14.59
N SER A 10 2.41 -3.34 14.45
CA SER A 10 2.70 -2.51 13.28
C SER A 10 4.20 -2.36 13.03
N VAL A 11 4.99 -2.13 14.08
CA VAL A 11 6.46 -2.12 14.01
C VAL A 11 6.99 -3.45 13.47
N GLY A 12 6.49 -4.57 13.99
CA GLY A 12 6.87 -5.91 13.55
C GLY A 12 6.51 -6.19 12.08
N VAL A 13 5.32 -5.78 11.64
CA VAL A 13 4.85 -5.94 10.25
C VAL A 13 5.67 -5.06 9.31
N LEU A 14 5.97 -3.82 9.68
CA LEU A 14 6.82 -2.93 8.89
C LEU A 14 8.22 -3.52 8.72
N TYR A 15 8.85 -3.94 9.82
CA TYR A 15 10.14 -4.63 9.81
C TYR A 15 10.12 -5.85 8.87
N ALA A 16 9.12 -6.72 9.02
CA ALA A 16 8.98 -7.91 8.20
C ALA A 16 8.80 -7.59 6.71
N THR A 17 8.05 -6.53 6.40
CA THR A 17 7.79 -6.05 5.03
C THR A 17 9.07 -5.53 4.40
N VAL A 18 9.77 -4.60 5.06
CA VAL A 18 11.00 -3.98 4.54
C VAL A 18 12.09 -5.02 4.36
N ARG A 19 12.34 -5.85 5.38
CA ARG A 19 13.36 -6.92 5.30
C ARG A 19 13.10 -7.86 4.14
N ARG A 20 11.83 -8.24 3.93
CA ARG A 20 11.45 -9.17 2.87
C ARG A 20 11.64 -8.59 1.48
N SER A 21 11.17 -7.36 1.26
CA SER A 21 11.34 -6.63 0.00
C SER A 21 12.82 -6.48 -0.37
N LEU A 22 13.67 -6.09 0.59
CA LEU A 22 15.10 -5.89 0.35
C LEU A 22 15.85 -7.20 0.07
N ARG A 23 15.51 -8.29 0.77
CA ARG A 23 16.12 -9.61 0.52
C ARG A 23 15.83 -10.10 -0.90
N ARG A 24 14.57 -10.00 -1.32
CA ARG A 24 14.19 -10.41 -2.68
C ARG A 24 14.89 -9.58 -3.75
N TRP A 25 15.03 -8.28 -3.53
CA TRP A 25 15.76 -7.42 -4.45
C TRP A 25 17.23 -7.84 -4.58
N SER A 26 17.87 -8.22 -3.47
CA SER A 26 19.24 -8.75 -3.48
C SER A 26 19.39 -10.07 -4.26
N ASP A 27 18.37 -10.91 -4.32
CA ASP A 27 18.42 -12.20 -5.03
C ASP A 27 18.32 -12.05 -6.56
N GLN A 28 17.88 -10.89 -7.07
CA GLN A 28 17.59 -10.67 -8.51
C GLN A 28 18.74 -10.04 -9.32
N GLY A 29 19.90 -9.75 -8.71
CA GLY A 29 21.05 -9.22 -9.44
C GLY A 29 22.17 -8.72 -8.53
N SER A 30 23.35 -8.48 -9.12
CA SER A 30 24.65 -8.14 -8.53
C SER A 30 24.70 -6.85 -7.67
N HIS A 31 23.88 -6.75 -6.64
CA HIS A 31 23.91 -5.67 -5.63
C HIS A 31 24.26 -6.20 -4.23
N PRO A 32 24.91 -5.39 -3.38
CA PRO A 32 25.70 -5.83 -2.23
C PRO A 32 24.94 -5.86 -0.88
N LEU A 33 23.61 -5.77 -0.89
CA LEU A 33 22.85 -5.72 0.37
C LEU A 33 22.79 -7.11 1.00
N SER A 34 23.80 -7.43 1.81
CA SER A 34 23.84 -8.67 2.59
C SER A 34 22.55 -8.85 3.41
N ALA A 35 22.25 -10.09 3.78
CA ALA A 35 21.12 -10.38 4.68
C ALA A 35 21.17 -9.57 5.99
N ARG A 36 22.39 -9.23 6.45
CA ARG A 36 22.62 -8.33 7.58
C ARG A 36 22.25 -6.88 7.24
N GLY A 37 22.64 -6.39 6.07
CA GLY A 37 22.24 -5.06 5.59
C GLY A 37 20.73 -4.88 5.48
N ALA A 38 20.02 -5.87 4.91
CA ALA A 38 18.55 -5.85 4.84
C ALA A 38 17.89 -5.87 6.24
N HIS A 39 18.50 -6.57 7.21
CA HIS A 39 18.05 -6.58 8.59
C HIS A 39 18.21 -5.21 9.26
N TRP A 40 19.38 -4.59 9.16
CA TRP A 40 19.65 -3.27 9.74
C TRP A 40 18.80 -2.17 9.10
N ALA A 41 18.60 -2.21 7.78
CA ALA A 41 17.69 -1.29 7.11
C ALA A 41 16.24 -1.43 7.60
N ALA A 42 15.78 -2.66 7.82
CA ALA A 42 14.46 -2.91 8.38
C ALA A 42 14.33 -2.46 9.84
N ILE A 43 15.37 -2.66 10.67
CA ILE A 43 15.42 -2.12 12.04
C ILE A 43 15.36 -0.60 12.00
N ALA A 44 16.15 0.05 11.15
CA ALA A 44 16.15 1.50 11.02
C ALA A 44 14.76 2.03 10.66
N GLY A 45 14.09 1.42 9.67
CA GLY A 45 12.71 1.78 9.32
C GLY A 45 11.71 1.55 10.46
N ALA A 46 11.85 0.45 11.19
CA ALA A 46 11.00 0.12 12.33
C ALA A 46 11.19 1.10 13.51
N ILE A 47 12.43 1.47 13.82
CA ILE A 47 12.77 2.48 14.83
C ILE A 47 12.23 3.85 14.40
N THR A 48 12.45 4.25 13.15
CA THR A 48 11.93 5.51 12.62
C THR A 48 10.42 5.59 12.79
N PHE A 49 9.68 4.55 12.42
CA PHE A 49 8.23 4.49 12.62
C PHE A 49 7.85 4.56 14.11
N ALA A 50 8.49 3.75 14.96
CA ALA A 50 8.20 3.69 16.39
C ALA A 50 8.47 5.01 17.12
N LEU A 51 9.49 5.75 16.70
CA LEU A 51 9.89 7.03 17.29
C LEU A 51 9.25 8.24 16.60
N THR A 52 8.49 8.05 15.53
CA THR A 52 7.77 9.16 14.89
C THR A 52 6.73 9.71 15.88
N PRO A 53 6.75 11.02 16.22
CA PRO A 53 5.87 11.59 17.24
C PRO A 53 4.38 11.26 17.05
N VAL A 54 3.87 11.28 15.82
CA VAL A 54 2.47 10.91 15.55
C VAL A 54 2.17 9.47 15.92
N ALA A 55 3.10 8.53 15.70
CA ALA A 55 2.89 7.12 16.02
C ALA A 55 2.77 6.92 17.53
N THR A 56 3.66 7.54 18.32
CA THR A 56 3.61 7.46 19.78
C THR A 56 2.31 8.02 20.34
N LEU A 57 1.82 9.14 19.79
CA LEU A 57 0.54 9.72 20.20
C LEU A 57 -0.65 8.85 19.79
N MET A 58 -0.63 8.31 18.57
CA MET A 58 -1.73 7.54 18.03
C MET A 58 -1.88 6.18 18.75
N PHE A 59 -0.79 5.47 19.05
CA PHE A 59 -0.88 4.13 19.65
C PHE A 59 -1.09 4.13 21.18
N ARG A 60 -0.94 5.27 21.86
CA ARG A 60 -1.18 5.36 23.32
C ARG A 60 -2.61 5.75 23.71
N PHE A 61 -3.40 6.23 22.76
CA PHE A 61 -4.80 6.64 22.97
C PHE A 61 -5.76 5.66 22.29
N ASN A 62 -6.96 5.52 22.87
CA ASN A 62 -8.03 4.74 22.26
C ASN A 62 -8.59 5.50 21.04
N ASN A 63 -8.06 5.22 19.86
CA ASN A 63 -8.51 5.78 18.59
C ASN A 63 -8.55 4.71 17.49
N PRO A 64 -9.40 4.90 16.47
CA PRO A 64 -9.50 3.95 15.36
C PRO A 64 -8.25 3.96 14.44
N ASP A 65 -7.42 5.01 14.48
CA ASP A 65 -6.27 5.14 13.59
C ASP A 65 -5.19 4.08 13.84
N ALA A 66 -5.05 3.61 15.09
CA ALA A 66 -4.14 2.52 15.43
C ALA A 66 -4.46 1.24 14.62
N LEU A 67 -5.74 0.83 14.58
CA LEU A 67 -6.17 -0.36 13.85
C LEU A 67 -6.13 -0.14 12.32
N LEU A 68 -6.43 1.07 11.87
CA LEU A 68 -6.32 1.45 10.45
C LEU A 68 -4.87 1.32 9.95
N VAL A 69 -3.90 1.89 10.66
CA VAL A 69 -2.49 1.82 10.28
C VAL A 69 -1.99 0.37 10.29
N PHE A 70 -2.37 -0.40 11.31
CA PHE A 70 -2.01 -1.81 11.39
C PHE A 70 -2.55 -2.62 10.19
N THR A 71 -3.82 -2.45 9.84
CA THR A 71 -4.45 -3.16 8.71
C THR A 71 -3.87 -2.75 7.36
N MET A 72 -3.53 -1.48 7.16
CA MET A 72 -2.83 -1.02 5.95
C MET A 72 -1.39 -1.58 5.85
N LEU A 73 -0.68 -1.72 6.98
CA LEU A 73 0.63 -2.36 7.01
C LEU A 73 0.52 -3.85 6.70
N LEU A 74 -0.48 -4.55 7.24
CA LEU A 74 -0.77 -5.94 6.88
C LEU A 74 -1.07 -6.09 5.39
N ALA A 75 -1.91 -5.22 4.82
CA ALA A 75 -2.21 -5.22 3.40
C ALA A 75 -0.94 -5.01 2.55
N SER A 76 -0.05 -4.13 2.98
CA SER A 76 1.25 -3.90 2.35
C SER A 76 2.14 -5.15 2.41
N TYR A 77 2.25 -5.78 3.58
CA TYR A 77 3.00 -7.02 3.77
C TYR A 77 2.46 -8.15 2.88
N PHE A 78 1.14 -8.35 2.87
CA PHE A 78 0.51 -9.38 2.05
C PHE A 78 0.63 -9.08 0.56
N THR A 79 0.60 -7.82 0.15
CA THR A 79 0.87 -7.43 -1.24
C THR A 79 2.30 -7.78 -1.64
N VAL A 80 3.30 -7.48 -0.79
CA VAL A 80 4.70 -7.90 -1.02
C VAL A 80 4.78 -9.41 -1.19
N ARG A 81 4.17 -10.19 -0.29
CA ARG A 81 4.07 -11.67 -0.40
C ARG A 81 3.40 -12.11 -1.70
N ALA A 82 2.33 -11.45 -2.12
CA ALA A 82 1.61 -11.78 -3.34
C ALA A 82 2.50 -11.57 -4.57
N THR A 83 3.29 -10.51 -4.59
CA THR A 83 4.20 -10.21 -5.70
C THR A 83 5.34 -11.23 -5.85
N GLU A 84 5.66 -12.02 -4.81
CA GLU A 84 6.75 -13.02 -4.84
C GLU A 84 6.52 -14.06 -5.93
N ASN A 85 5.34 -14.66 -5.92
CA ASN A 85 4.99 -15.79 -6.79
C ASN A 85 3.61 -15.61 -7.47
N ALA A 86 3.13 -14.37 -7.58
CA ALA A 86 1.75 -14.07 -8.01
C ALA A 86 0.68 -14.86 -7.22
N GLY A 87 0.88 -14.89 -5.90
CA GLY A 87 0.10 -15.70 -4.96
C GLY A 87 -1.24 -15.06 -4.63
N ARG A 88 -2.33 -15.51 -5.27
CA ARG A 88 -3.70 -15.02 -5.06
C ARG A 88 -4.13 -15.04 -3.60
N LYS A 89 -3.77 -16.08 -2.85
CA LYS A 89 -4.09 -16.22 -1.41
C LYS A 89 -3.62 -15.00 -0.60
N TRP A 90 -2.42 -14.50 -0.88
CA TRP A 90 -1.88 -13.32 -0.18
C TRP A 90 -2.63 -12.05 -0.59
N LEU A 91 -2.99 -11.92 -1.86
CA LEU A 91 -3.78 -10.78 -2.31
C LEU A 91 -5.20 -10.77 -1.72
N VAL A 92 -5.79 -11.95 -1.51
CA VAL A 92 -7.04 -12.12 -0.74
C VAL A 92 -6.86 -11.61 0.69
N PHE A 93 -5.79 -12.01 1.39
CA PHE A 93 -5.51 -11.47 2.73
C PHE A 93 -5.27 -9.96 2.73
N ALA A 94 -4.67 -9.40 1.68
CA ALA A 94 -4.55 -7.96 1.52
C ALA A 94 -5.93 -7.29 1.38
N GLY A 95 -6.83 -7.85 0.55
CA GLY A 95 -8.21 -7.39 0.42
C GLY A 95 -8.98 -7.46 1.74
N VAL A 96 -8.86 -8.57 2.46
CA VAL A 96 -9.47 -8.75 3.80
C VAL A 96 -8.96 -7.69 4.77
N ALA A 97 -7.64 -7.47 4.83
CA ALA A 97 -7.03 -6.46 5.69
C ALA A 97 -7.55 -5.05 5.38
N ILE A 98 -7.62 -4.65 4.10
CA ILE A 98 -8.20 -3.36 3.72
C ILE A 98 -9.68 -3.28 4.06
N GLY A 99 -10.46 -4.34 3.90
CA GLY A 99 -11.87 -4.33 4.28
C GLY A 99 -12.08 -4.14 5.79
N PHE A 100 -11.23 -4.73 6.64
CA PHE A 100 -11.22 -4.41 8.08
C PHE A 100 -10.77 -2.97 8.36
N GLY A 101 -9.80 -2.45 7.61
CA GLY A 101 -9.44 -1.03 7.64
C GLY A 101 -10.61 -0.12 7.27
N PHE A 102 -11.42 -0.53 6.29
CA PHE A 102 -12.64 0.18 5.90
C PHE A 102 -13.69 0.15 7.00
N LEU A 103 -13.89 -0.98 7.68
CA LEU A 103 -14.78 -1.01 8.86
C LEU A 103 -14.29 -0.09 9.98
N THR A 104 -12.98 0.13 10.04
CA THR A 104 -12.35 0.99 11.06
C THR A 104 -12.52 2.48 10.73
N LYS A 105 -12.28 2.89 9.47
CA LYS A 105 -12.26 4.32 9.08
C LYS A 105 -12.70 4.60 7.64
N MET A 106 -13.59 3.78 7.11
CA MET A 106 -14.24 3.89 5.80
C MET A 106 -13.24 4.18 4.65
N LEU A 107 -13.53 5.16 3.79
CA LEU A 107 -12.72 5.48 2.60
C LEU A 107 -11.27 5.89 2.93
N GLN A 108 -10.95 6.27 4.18
CA GLN A 108 -9.58 6.56 4.56
C GLN A 108 -8.65 5.34 4.39
N ALA A 109 -9.17 4.12 4.58
CA ALA A 109 -8.42 2.89 4.34
C ALA A 109 -8.05 2.67 2.87
N PHE A 110 -8.78 3.29 1.95
CA PHE A 110 -8.58 3.10 0.51
C PHE A 110 -7.46 3.98 -0.05
N LEU A 111 -6.91 4.91 0.75
CA LEU A 111 -5.83 5.79 0.32
C LEU A 111 -4.58 5.01 -0.15
N VAL A 112 -4.31 3.85 0.45
CA VAL A 112 -3.17 2.99 0.08
C VAL A 112 -3.44 2.11 -1.15
N LEU A 113 -4.71 1.90 -1.54
CA LEU A 113 -5.07 0.95 -2.61
C LEU A 113 -4.38 1.24 -3.95
N PRO A 114 -4.31 2.49 -4.46
CA PRO A 114 -3.63 2.77 -5.71
C PRO A 114 -2.17 2.29 -5.70
N ALA A 115 -1.45 2.52 -4.60
CA ALA A 115 -0.06 2.09 -4.45
C ALA A 115 0.07 0.55 -4.43
N LEU A 116 -0.83 -0.16 -3.72
CA LEU A 116 -0.82 -1.62 -3.66
C LEU A 116 -1.15 -2.26 -5.01
N VAL A 117 -2.14 -1.71 -5.73
CA VAL A 117 -2.52 -2.17 -7.08
C VAL A 117 -1.36 -1.99 -8.04
N VAL A 118 -0.73 -0.82 -8.06
CA VAL A 118 0.46 -0.53 -8.89
C VAL A 118 1.60 -1.49 -8.53
N ALA A 119 1.90 -1.69 -7.25
CA ALA A 119 2.95 -2.60 -6.81
C ALA A 119 2.70 -4.04 -7.30
N TYR A 120 1.48 -4.57 -7.14
CA TYR A 120 1.14 -5.91 -7.63
C TYR A 120 1.20 -5.98 -9.16
N TRP A 121 0.66 -4.98 -9.85
CA TRP A 121 0.59 -4.94 -11.31
C TRP A 121 1.97 -5.01 -11.97
N PHE A 122 2.94 -4.29 -11.43
CA PHE A 122 4.29 -4.24 -12.01
C PHE A 122 5.22 -5.33 -11.46
N ALA A 123 5.15 -5.68 -10.18
CA ALA A 123 6.12 -6.59 -9.57
C ALA A 123 5.71 -8.06 -9.58
N ALA A 124 4.42 -8.40 -9.76
CA ALA A 124 4.00 -9.80 -9.78
C ALA A 124 4.43 -10.50 -11.09
N PRO A 125 5.07 -11.69 -11.01
CA PRO A 125 5.50 -12.48 -12.17
C PRO A 125 4.32 -13.26 -12.78
N ALA A 126 3.34 -12.54 -13.32
CA ALA A 126 2.12 -13.10 -13.91
C ALA A 126 1.71 -12.38 -15.18
N THR A 127 0.92 -13.07 -16.02
CA THR A 127 0.26 -12.47 -17.18
C THR A 127 -0.76 -11.43 -16.74
N TRP A 128 -1.02 -10.43 -17.59
CA TRP A 128 -1.98 -9.35 -17.28
C TRP A 128 -3.38 -9.88 -16.96
N LYS A 129 -3.85 -10.91 -17.66
CA LYS A 129 -5.16 -11.57 -17.38
C LYS A 129 -5.21 -12.14 -15.97
N LYS A 130 -4.16 -12.87 -15.56
CA LYS A 130 -4.06 -13.40 -14.20
C LYS A 130 -4.03 -12.28 -13.16
N LYS A 131 -3.29 -11.21 -13.42
CA LYS A 131 -3.23 -10.03 -12.54
C LYS A 131 -4.62 -9.41 -12.32
N VAL A 132 -5.40 -9.24 -13.39
CA VAL A 132 -6.79 -8.76 -13.31
C VAL A 132 -7.63 -9.70 -12.45
N VAL A 133 -7.61 -11.01 -12.69
CA VAL A 133 -8.39 -11.96 -11.88
C VAL A 133 -7.96 -11.95 -10.41
N ASP A 134 -6.66 -11.88 -10.13
CA ASP A 134 -6.15 -11.84 -8.77
C ASP A 134 -6.63 -10.56 -8.05
N LEU A 135 -6.55 -9.39 -8.72
CA LEU A 135 -7.02 -8.11 -8.19
C LEU A 135 -8.55 -8.09 -7.98
N LEU A 136 -9.33 -8.63 -8.91
CA LEU A 136 -10.78 -8.77 -8.75
C LEU A 136 -11.13 -9.73 -7.60
N THR A 137 -10.34 -10.78 -7.40
CA THR A 137 -10.53 -11.70 -6.27
C THR A 137 -10.23 -11.00 -4.94
N ALA A 138 -9.20 -10.16 -4.89
CA ALA A 138 -8.89 -9.34 -3.72
C ALA A 138 -9.97 -8.28 -3.45
N LEU A 139 -10.52 -7.67 -4.51
CA LEU A 139 -11.66 -6.75 -4.41
C LEU A 139 -12.89 -7.47 -3.84
N GLY A 140 -13.20 -8.68 -4.33
CA GLY A 140 -14.27 -9.49 -3.78
C GLY A 140 -14.07 -9.79 -2.30
N ALA A 141 -12.84 -10.14 -1.89
CA ALA A 141 -12.52 -10.38 -0.48
C ALA A 141 -12.70 -9.14 0.40
N LEU A 142 -12.31 -7.95 -0.11
CA LEU A 142 -12.53 -6.67 0.55
C LEU A 142 -14.03 -6.38 0.70
N ILE A 143 -14.82 -6.56 -0.37
CA ILE A 143 -16.27 -6.33 -0.34
C ILE A 143 -16.94 -7.27 0.67
N VAL A 144 -16.55 -8.54 0.72
CA VAL A 144 -17.12 -9.49 1.68
C VAL A 144 -16.75 -9.13 3.12
N SER A 145 -15.49 -8.75 3.38
CA SER A 145 -15.04 -8.44 4.74
C SER A 145 -15.58 -7.10 5.28
N ALA A 146 -15.83 -6.12 4.41
CA ALA A 146 -16.41 -4.82 4.80
C ALA A 146 -17.94 -4.76 4.65
N GLY A 147 -18.49 -5.40 3.63
CA GLY A 147 -19.86 -5.19 3.16
C GLY A 147 -20.93 -5.75 4.09
N TRP A 148 -20.62 -6.77 4.89
CA TRP A 148 -21.60 -7.37 5.80
C TRP A 148 -22.13 -6.36 6.84
N TYR A 149 -21.26 -5.50 7.38
CA TYR A 149 -21.64 -4.48 8.36
C TYR A 149 -22.45 -3.37 7.71
N LEU A 150 -22.02 -2.92 6.52
CA LEU A 150 -22.77 -1.94 5.73
C LEU A 150 -24.18 -2.46 5.41
N ALA A 151 -24.29 -3.72 4.99
CA ALA A 151 -25.58 -4.35 4.74
C ALA A 151 -26.42 -4.43 6.02
N ALA A 152 -25.84 -4.85 7.15
CA ALA A 152 -26.56 -4.91 8.42
C ALA A 152 -27.10 -3.55 8.84
N VAL A 153 -26.30 -2.49 8.73
CA VAL A 153 -26.74 -1.12 9.03
C VAL A 153 -27.83 -0.71 8.05
N GLU A 154 -27.57 -0.76 6.74
CA GLU A 154 -28.48 -0.24 5.70
C GLU A 154 -29.83 -0.97 5.65
N LEU A 155 -29.83 -2.29 5.90
CA LEU A 155 -31.05 -3.09 5.93
C LEU A 155 -31.84 -2.94 7.23
N THR A 156 -31.23 -2.41 8.30
CA THR A 156 -31.92 -2.12 9.55
C THR A 156 -32.53 -0.72 9.49
N PRO A 157 -33.86 -0.57 9.68
CA PRO A 157 -34.50 0.74 9.74
C PRO A 157 -33.85 1.69 10.76
N ALA A 158 -33.78 2.98 10.40
CA ALA A 158 -33.13 4.01 11.22
C ALA A 158 -33.71 4.12 12.64
N SER A 159 -34.99 3.77 12.84
CA SER A 159 -35.65 3.75 14.15
C SER A 159 -35.26 2.58 15.05
N MET A 160 -34.61 1.54 14.50
CA MET A 160 -34.23 0.32 15.21
C MET A 160 -32.72 0.14 15.38
N ARG A 161 -31.91 1.12 14.94
CA ARG A 161 -30.45 1.09 15.04
C ARG A 161 -29.93 2.31 15.81
N PRO A 162 -28.77 2.21 16.48
CA PRO A 162 -28.09 3.38 17.04
C PRO A 162 -27.81 4.45 15.97
N TYR A 163 -27.80 5.71 16.38
CA TYR A 163 -27.49 6.82 15.49
C TYR A 163 -26.07 6.73 14.93
N ILE A 164 -25.92 6.91 13.62
CA ILE A 164 -24.62 6.92 12.94
C ILE A 164 -23.95 8.28 13.15
N GLY A 165 -23.11 8.37 14.19
CA GLY A 165 -22.33 9.57 14.51
C GLY A 165 -21.39 9.99 13.37
N GLY A 166 -21.24 11.30 13.16
CA GLY A 166 -20.47 11.87 12.04
C GLY A 166 -21.26 11.92 10.72
N SER A 167 -22.56 11.66 10.76
CA SER A 167 -23.52 11.98 9.70
C SER A 167 -24.56 12.97 10.21
N GLU A 168 -25.16 13.76 9.34
CA GLU A 168 -26.26 14.68 9.67
C GLU A 168 -27.62 13.98 9.60
N SER A 169 -27.74 12.96 8.74
CA SER A 169 -29.01 12.29 8.44
C SER A 169 -29.14 10.86 8.98
N ASN A 170 -28.33 10.46 9.98
CA ASN A 170 -28.28 9.07 10.47
C ASN A 170 -27.94 8.06 9.36
N SER A 171 -26.99 8.42 8.48
CA SER A 171 -26.65 7.70 7.25
C SER A 171 -25.19 7.27 7.22
N ILE A 172 -24.97 5.95 7.10
CA ILE A 172 -23.63 5.39 6.98
C ILE A 172 -22.99 5.73 5.63
N LEU A 173 -23.79 5.83 4.56
CA LEU A 173 -23.29 6.21 3.24
C LEU A 173 -22.83 7.68 3.23
N GLU A 174 -23.55 8.56 3.92
CA GLU A 174 -23.14 9.95 4.12
C GLU A 174 -21.81 10.01 4.88
N LEU A 175 -21.68 9.26 5.97
CA LEU A 175 -20.44 9.16 6.75
C LEU A 175 -19.25 8.64 5.91
N ILE A 176 -19.48 7.66 5.05
CA ILE A 176 -18.47 7.08 4.14
C ILE A 176 -18.02 8.13 3.12
N MET A 177 -18.97 8.77 2.43
CA MET A 177 -18.70 9.62 1.27
C MET A 177 -18.26 11.03 1.66
N SER A 178 -18.81 11.59 2.74
CA SER A 178 -18.49 12.93 3.23
C SER A 178 -17.34 12.89 4.22
N TYR A 179 -17.63 12.73 5.52
CA TYR A 179 -16.68 12.92 6.62
C TYR A 179 -15.45 12.01 6.52
N ASN A 180 -15.60 10.75 6.11
CA ASN A 180 -14.46 9.83 5.93
C ASN A 180 -13.91 9.76 4.49
N GLY A 181 -14.47 10.56 3.58
CA GLY A 181 -14.25 10.43 2.14
C GLY A 181 -13.88 11.74 1.47
N LEU A 182 -14.71 12.13 0.50
CA LEU A 182 -14.49 13.28 -0.38
C LEU A 182 -14.52 14.61 0.37
N GLY A 183 -15.26 14.71 1.48
CA GLY A 183 -15.33 15.91 2.31
C GLY A 183 -13.94 16.37 2.80
N ARG A 184 -13.04 15.42 3.09
CA ARG A 184 -11.66 15.73 3.50
C ARG A 184 -10.79 16.29 2.38
N ILE A 185 -11.13 16.00 1.13
CA ILE A 185 -10.42 16.49 -0.06
C ILE A 185 -10.97 17.86 -0.46
N THR A 186 -12.28 18.04 -0.38
CA THR A 186 -12.95 19.29 -0.75
C THR A 186 -12.92 20.33 0.37
N GLY A 187 -12.64 19.91 1.61
CA GLY A 187 -12.75 20.75 2.81
C GLY A 187 -14.19 20.93 3.29
N ASN A 188 -15.17 20.33 2.62
CA ASN A 188 -16.59 20.37 3.01
C ASN A 188 -16.93 19.16 3.88
N GLU A 189 -16.44 19.17 5.12
CA GLU A 189 -16.60 18.08 6.07
C GLU A 189 -17.93 18.20 6.86
N ASN A 190 -19.06 17.92 6.20
CA ASN A 190 -20.37 17.86 6.85
C ASN A 190 -20.33 16.87 8.04
N GLY A 191 -20.94 17.22 9.18
CA GLY A 191 -20.87 16.45 10.41
C GLY A 191 -19.54 16.52 11.19
N SER A 192 -18.57 17.36 10.77
CA SER A 192 -17.33 17.61 11.51
C SER A 192 -17.57 18.54 12.70
N VAL A 193 -17.08 18.16 13.88
CA VAL A 193 -17.17 18.98 15.09
C VAL A 193 -16.09 20.06 15.03
N GLY A 194 -16.41 21.20 14.40
CA GLY A 194 -15.59 22.41 14.41
C GLY A 194 -14.78 22.67 13.13
N SER A 195 -14.78 23.92 12.69
CA SER A 195 -14.08 24.46 11.52
C SER A 195 -12.56 24.65 11.70
N GLN A 196 -11.93 23.95 12.66
CA GLN A 196 -10.55 24.19 13.09
C GLN A 196 -9.48 23.34 12.39
N TRP A 197 -9.83 22.55 11.37
CA TRP A 197 -8.92 21.60 10.72
C TRP A 197 -7.89 22.23 9.76
N GLY A 198 -7.92 23.55 9.60
CA GLY A 198 -7.05 24.30 8.68
C GLY A 198 -7.45 24.15 7.21
N THR A 199 -6.88 24.99 6.34
CA THR A 199 -7.21 25.04 4.92
C THR A 199 -6.65 23.84 4.16
N THR A 200 -7.46 23.19 3.33
CA THR A 200 -6.98 22.13 2.42
C THR A 200 -5.99 22.69 1.39
N SER A 201 -4.78 22.11 1.33
CA SER A 201 -3.74 22.50 0.37
C SER A 201 -2.74 21.36 0.16
N ILE A 202 -1.96 21.41 -0.93
CA ILE A 202 -0.88 20.44 -1.18
C ILE A 202 0.24 20.53 -0.13
N LEU A 203 0.38 21.69 0.52
CA LEU A 203 1.37 21.92 1.57
C LEU A 203 0.81 21.69 2.98
N ARG A 204 -0.49 21.36 3.13
CA ARG A 204 -1.17 21.20 4.43
C ARG A 204 -0.47 20.24 5.38
N MET A 205 0.24 19.23 4.86
CA MET A 205 1.01 18.32 5.70
C MET A 205 2.18 19.02 6.42
N PHE A 206 2.76 20.06 5.83
CA PHE A 206 3.84 20.85 6.41
C PHE A 206 3.36 21.91 7.40
N ASP A 207 2.06 22.20 7.42
CA ASP A 207 1.46 23.20 8.29
C ASP A 207 1.11 22.65 9.68
N GLY A 208 1.08 23.55 10.67
CA GLY A 208 0.60 23.29 12.02
C GLY A 208 1.27 22.10 12.71
N VAL A 209 0.45 21.27 13.34
CA VAL A 209 0.91 20.14 14.16
C VAL A 209 1.49 18.99 13.31
N SER A 210 0.94 18.77 12.11
CA SER A 210 1.38 17.71 11.19
C SER A 210 2.84 17.89 10.74
N GLY A 211 3.25 19.14 10.51
CA GLY A 211 4.59 19.49 10.06
C GLY A 211 5.68 18.95 10.98
N GLY A 212 5.56 19.20 12.29
CA GLY A 212 6.51 18.71 13.28
C GLY A 212 6.39 17.22 13.58
N MET A 213 5.21 16.62 13.37
CA MET A 213 4.95 15.24 13.78
C MET A 213 5.41 14.18 12.78
N VAL A 214 5.31 14.44 11.47
CA VAL A 214 5.56 13.38 10.46
C VAL A 214 6.18 13.90 9.15
N SER A 215 5.98 15.16 8.80
CA SER A 215 6.30 15.66 7.46
C SER A 215 7.79 15.68 7.11
N TRP A 216 8.67 15.62 8.11
CA TRP A 216 10.10 15.42 7.93
C TRP A 216 10.47 14.07 7.28
N LEU A 217 9.55 13.10 7.25
CA LEU A 217 9.72 11.84 6.52
C LEU A 217 9.44 11.97 5.02
N ILE A 218 8.68 12.99 4.60
CA ILE A 218 8.26 13.16 3.20
C ILE A 218 9.47 13.32 2.27
N PRO A 219 10.47 14.17 2.54
CA PRO A 219 11.66 14.29 1.68
C PRO A 219 12.39 12.95 1.50
N ALA A 220 12.59 12.20 2.60
CA ALA A 220 13.24 10.89 2.55
C ALA A 220 12.42 9.89 1.72
N ALA A 221 11.09 9.86 1.91
CA ALA A 221 10.20 9.00 1.13
C ALA A 221 10.25 9.31 -0.37
N LEU A 222 10.29 10.58 -0.76
CA LEU A 222 10.39 11.01 -2.16
C LEU A 222 11.73 10.59 -2.78
N VAL A 223 12.84 10.76 -2.07
CA VAL A 223 14.16 10.34 -2.54
C VAL A 223 14.21 8.82 -2.73
N LEU A 224 13.71 8.06 -1.75
CA LEU A 224 13.67 6.60 -1.82
C LEU A 224 12.74 6.10 -2.93
N ALA A 225 11.59 6.74 -3.13
CA ALA A 225 10.67 6.41 -4.21
C ALA A 225 11.29 6.69 -5.58
N ALA A 226 11.93 7.86 -5.77
CA ALA A 226 12.63 8.20 -7.00
C ALA A 226 13.76 7.20 -7.29
N ALA A 227 14.56 6.85 -6.29
CA ALA A 227 15.62 5.84 -6.43
C ALA A 227 15.04 4.48 -6.83
N ALA A 228 13.97 4.03 -6.18
CA ALA A 228 13.30 2.77 -6.50
C ALA A 228 12.75 2.75 -7.94
N ILE A 229 12.14 3.84 -8.40
CA ILE A 229 11.64 3.99 -9.77
C ILE A 229 12.79 3.96 -10.77
N VAL A 230 13.86 4.73 -10.54
CA VAL A 230 15.04 4.75 -11.42
C VAL A 230 15.65 3.36 -11.55
N ILE A 231 15.77 2.63 -10.45
CA ILE A 231 16.28 1.26 -10.44
C ILE A 231 15.34 0.34 -11.24
N ALA A 232 14.02 0.40 -11.00
CA ALA A 232 13.03 -0.42 -11.70
C ALA A 232 13.00 -0.15 -13.22
N VAL A 233 13.12 1.11 -13.64
CA VAL A 233 13.20 1.47 -15.06
C VAL A 233 14.49 0.96 -15.70
N ARG A 234 15.63 1.07 -15.00
CA ARG A 234 16.92 0.57 -15.49
C ARG A 234 16.92 -0.95 -15.64
N THR A 235 16.35 -1.70 -14.70
CA THR A 235 16.27 -3.15 -14.79
C THR A 235 15.33 -3.59 -15.92
N TRP A 236 14.17 -2.94 -16.05
CA TRP A 236 13.24 -3.20 -17.16
C TRP A 236 13.88 -2.96 -18.53
N ARG A 237 14.62 -1.84 -18.69
CA ARG A 237 15.33 -1.54 -19.95
C ARG A 237 16.39 -2.59 -20.31
N ARG A 238 17.09 -3.16 -19.33
CA ARG A 238 18.10 -4.21 -19.56
C ARG A 238 17.49 -5.54 -20.01
N GLN A 239 16.22 -5.79 -19.68
CA GLN A 239 15.49 -7.01 -20.04
C GLN A 239 14.84 -6.93 -21.43
N LEU A 240 14.83 -5.77 -22.07
CA LEU A 240 14.36 -5.64 -23.46
C LEU A 240 15.38 -6.35 -24.37
N PRO A 241 14.97 -7.38 -25.14
CA PRO A 241 15.88 -8.06 -26.05
C PRO A 241 16.45 -7.06 -27.06
N ASN A 242 17.77 -7.06 -27.19
CA ASN A 242 18.51 -6.23 -28.13
C ASN A 242 18.05 -6.58 -29.56
N ARG A 243 17.04 -5.88 -30.09
CA ARG A 243 16.48 -6.11 -31.45
C ARG A 243 17.52 -5.97 -32.56
N ARG A 244 18.73 -5.47 -32.26
CA ARG A 244 19.84 -5.33 -33.21
C ARG A 244 20.62 -6.62 -33.48
N ALA A 245 20.45 -7.68 -32.69
CA ALA A 245 21.21 -8.93 -32.89
C ALA A 245 20.53 -9.95 -33.83
N ARG A 246 19.31 -9.67 -34.31
CA ARG A 246 18.54 -10.60 -35.18
C ARG A 246 18.56 -10.24 -36.66
N VAL A 247 19.57 -9.49 -37.10
CA VAL A 247 19.90 -9.32 -38.51
C VAL A 247 21.29 -9.91 -38.75
N GLN A 248 21.46 -11.20 -38.44
CA GLN A 248 22.45 -11.98 -39.16
C GLN A 248 21.85 -12.24 -40.53
N SER A 249 22.40 -11.54 -41.52
CA SER A 249 22.05 -11.69 -42.92
C SER A 249 22.21 -13.17 -43.35
N PRO A 250 21.27 -13.73 -44.14
CA PRO A 250 21.37 -15.09 -44.71
C PRO A 250 22.69 -15.36 -45.47
N ALA A 251 23.46 -14.33 -45.82
CA ALA A 251 24.72 -14.45 -46.55
C ALA A 251 25.86 -15.09 -45.74
N GLN A 252 25.73 -15.27 -44.42
CA GLN A 252 26.77 -15.90 -43.57
C GLN A 252 26.58 -17.41 -43.38
N ALA A 253 25.57 -18.03 -44.02
CA ALA A 253 25.24 -19.45 -43.86
C ALA A 253 25.67 -20.35 -45.04
N LEU A 254 26.63 -19.91 -45.88
CA LEU A 254 27.17 -20.76 -46.94
C LEU A 254 28.44 -21.49 -46.44
N PRO A 255 28.47 -22.83 -46.45
CA PRO A 255 29.67 -23.58 -46.11
C PRO A 255 30.74 -23.37 -47.18
N ALA A 256 31.95 -23.07 -46.72
CA ALA A 256 33.13 -22.88 -47.55
C ALA A 256 33.50 -24.17 -48.30
N GLY A 257 33.76 -24.01 -49.60
CA GLY A 257 34.80 -24.72 -50.36
C GLY A 257 34.62 -26.21 -50.62
N PHE A 258 34.24 -26.56 -51.87
CA PHE A 258 34.65 -27.82 -52.48
C PHE A 258 36.07 -27.66 -53.04
N PRO A 259 37.01 -28.58 -52.79
CA PRO A 259 38.33 -28.56 -53.43
C PRO A 259 38.25 -29.03 -54.89
N PRO A 260 39.07 -28.47 -55.80
CA PRO A 260 39.14 -28.94 -57.19
C PRO A 260 39.87 -30.29 -57.29
N GLN A 261 39.37 -31.15 -58.18
CA GLN A 261 40.09 -32.32 -58.72
C GLN A 261 40.90 -31.91 -59.95
#